data_AF-A0A8H7ACZ4-F1
#
_entry.id   AF-A0A8H7ACZ4-F1
#
_cell.length_a   1.000
_cell.length_b   1.000
_cell.length_c   1.000
_cell.angle_alpha   90.00
_cell.angle_beta   90.00
_cell.angle_gamma   90.00
#
_symmetry.space_group_name_H-M   'P 1'
#
loop_
_entity.id
_entity.type
_entity.pdbx_description
1 polymer ?
#
loop_
_entity_poly.entity_id
_entity_poly.type
_entity_poly.pdbx_seq_one_letter_code
_entity_poly.pdbx_strand_id
1 'polypeptide(L)'
;MSSSLKPIYHRQLPDSPSLLIVYVKNATPNKDEDYSCDVHEFFRGSTGFATLDCQALLYQYPIYINDGFRWQDLLDSSFELLEQLHSFCGSADHLVRPLVFIGEGLGGLVIKQALWKAREQLYRYRDLLEQISGIVYLVTPHLGRDEEDTASKLGTILRQYSKSAGQKAVTKEFLKPYQLCSLRFEELSLNIPICRLTRPLRVGLEVAG
;
A
#
# COMPACT_ATOMS: atom_id res chain seq x y z
N MET A 1 -8.86 -15.22 9.14
CA MET A 1 -7.85 -14.24 9.62
C MET A 1 -8.43 -12.86 9.38
N SER A 2 -8.22 -11.92 10.28
CA SER A 2 -8.58 -10.50 10.11
C SER A 2 -7.37 -9.74 9.55
N SER A 3 -7.56 -8.52 9.05
CA SER A 3 -6.40 -7.66 8.78
C SER A 3 -5.69 -7.26 10.07
N SER A 4 -4.44 -6.83 9.95
CA SER A 4 -3.68 -6.33 11.10
C SER A 4 -2.60 -5.33 10.70
N LEU A 5 -2.48 -4.26 11.49
CA LEU A 5 -1.39 -3.30 11.49
C LEU A 5 -0.44 -3.60 12.67
N LYS A 6 0.84 -3.89 12.40
CA LYS A 6 1.80 -4.28 13.44
C LYS A 6 3.15 -3.58 13.28
N PRO A 7 3.82 -3.18 14.36
CA PRO A 7 5.20 -2.69 14.28
C PRO A 7 6.15 -3.79 13.79
N ILE A 8 7.03 -3.45 12.85
CA ILE A 8 8.01 -4.37 12.27
C ILE A 8 9.45 -3.86 12.34
N TYR A 9 9.63 -2.56 12.52
CA TYR A 9 10.91 -1.89 12.69
C TYR A 9 10.72 -0.66 13.58
N HIS A 10 11.67 -0.42 14.48
CA HIS A 10 11.71 0.80 15.26
C HIS A 10 13.17 1.15 15.53
N ARG A 11 13.53 2.38 15.17
CA ARG A 11 14.80 3.00 15.50
C ARG A 11 14.52 4.38 16.04
N GLN A 12 14.97 4.63 17.25
CA GLN A 12 14.84 5.91 17.91
C GLN A 12 16.23 6.54 18.01
N LEU A 13 16.35 7.79 17.55
CA LEU A 13 17.53 8.62 17.73
C LEU A 13 17.23 9.67 18.80
N PRO A 14 18.23 10.15 19.56
CA PRO A 14 18.04 11.27 20.47
C PRO A 14 17.54 12.51 19.69
N ASP A 15 16.55 13.21 20.25
CA ASP A 15 16.09 14.54 19.82
C ASP A 15 15.63 14.66 18.35
N SER A 16 15.21 13.57 17.70
CA SER A 16 14.74 13.55 16.30
C SER A 16 13.23 13.28 16.19
N PRO A 17 12.50 13.98 15.31
CA PRO A 17 11.11 13.61 15.02
C PRO A 17 11.08 12.27 14.28
N SER A 18 10.48 11.25 14.90
CA SER A 18 10.43 9.91 14.34
C SER A 18 9.49 9.85 13.13
N LEU A 19 9.99 9.39 11.98
CA LEU A 19 9.21 9.15 10.77
C LEU A 19 8.34 7.89 10.95
N LEU A 20 7.04 7.99 10.72
CA LEU A 20 6.16 6.81 10.67
C LEU A 20 6.08 6.30 9.22
N ILE A 21 6.41 5.03 9.02
CA ILE A 21 6.30 4.36 7.72
C ILE A 21 5.20 3.30 7.83
N VAL A 22 4.21 3.34 6.94
CA VAL A 22 3.18 2.31 6.85
C VAL A 22 3.34 1.54 5.55
N TYR A 23 3.86 0.33 5.66
CA TYR A 23 3.99 -0.61 4.56
C TYR A 23 2.71 -1.42 4.39
N VAL A 24 2.04 -1.30 3.26
CA VAL A 24 0.81 -2.00 2.93
C VAL A 24 1.14 -3.09 1.92
N LYS A 25 1.13 -4.34 2.42
CA LYS A 25 1.54 -5.52 1.66
C LYS A 25 0.64 -5.74 0.44
N ASN A 26 1.16 -6.42 -0.57
CA ASN A 26 0.38 -6.93 -1.67
C ASN A 26 -0.56 -8.07 -1.25
N ALA A 27 -1.58 -8.36 -2.06
CA ALA A 27 -2.40 -9.55 -1.89
C ALA A 27 -1.57 -10.80 -2.19
N THR A 28 -1.79 -11.89 -1.46
CA THR A 28 -1.03 -13.14 -1.63
C THR A 28 -1.79 -14.13 -2.52
N PRO A 29 -1.10 -15.02 -3.26
CA PRO A 29 -1.79 -16.07 -4.02
C PRO A 29 -2.32 -17.19 -3.11
N ASN A 30 -1.66 -17.46 -1.98
CA ASN A 30 -2.06 -18.49 -1.02
C ASN A 30 -1.86 -18.05 0.45
N LYS A 31 -2.48 -18.79 1.37
CA LYS A 31 -2.39 -18.66 2.84
C LYS A 31 -1.01 -19.02 3.40
N ASP A 32 -0.28 -19.88 2.69
CA ASP A 32 0.97 -20.47 3.18
C ASP A 32 2.22 -19.63 2.86
N GLU A 33 2.08 -18.58 2.05
CA GLU A 33 3.19 -17.69 1.70
C GLU A 33 3.26 -16.46 2.61
N ASP A 34 4.08 -16.58 3.66
CA ASP A 34 4.35 -15.46 4.56
C ASP A 34 5.59 -14.65 4.12
N TYR A 35 5.36 -13.70 3.21
CA TYR A 35 6.36 -12.69 2.84
C TYR A 35 6.67 -11.64 3.95
N SER A 36 6.27 -11.87 5.21
CA SER A 36 6.60 -10.92 6.30
C SER A 36 8.10 -10.80 6.51
N CYS A 37 8.84 -11.91 6.38
CA CYS A 37 10.30 -11.96 6.57
C CYS A 37 11.05 -11.00 5.64
N ASP A 38 10.65 -10.96 4.36
CA ASP A 38 11.34 -10.17 3.34
C ASP A 38 11.21 -8.66 3.62
N VAL A 39 10.07 -8.23 4.16
CA VAL A 39 9.84 -6.83 4.53
C VAL A 39 10.68 -6.46 5.76
N HIS A 40 10.80 -7.35 6.76
CA HIS A 40 11.68 -7.12 7.90
C HIS A 40 13.15 -6.98 7.46
N GLU A 41 13.60 -7.84 6.55
CA GLU A 41 14.96 -7.77 6.00
C GLU A 41 15.17 -6.52 5.17
N PHE A 42 14.20 -6.09 4.37
CA PHE A 42 14.26 -4.84 3.63
C PHE A 42 14.52 -3.64 4.55
N PHE A 43 13.78 -3.51 5.66
CA PHE A 43 13.98 -2.40 6.60
C PHE A 43 15.30 -2.50 7.38
N ARG A 44 15.73 -3.72 7.75
CA ARG A 44 16.98 -3.92 8.51
C ARG A 44 18.24 -3.83 7.66
N GLY A 45 18.17 -4.32 6.42
CA GLY A 45 19.30 -4.43 5.50
C GLY A 45 19.55 -3.16 4.67
N SER A 46 18.57 -2.26 4.57
CA SER A 46 18.75 -1.00 3.85
C SER A 46 19.51 0.02 4.71
N THR A 47 20.70 0.41 4.23
CA THR A 47 21.53 1.45 4.88
C THR A 47 20.80 2.77 5.07
N GLY A 48 19.85 3.10 4.18
CA GLY A 48 18.99 4.27 4.30
C GLY A 48 18.21 4.29 5.62
N PHE A 49 17.48 3.23 5.95
CA PHE A 49 16.70 3.16 7.20
C PHE A 49 17.59 3.02 8.43
N ALA A 50 18.79 2.45 8.28
CA ALA A 50 19.78 2.39 9.36
C ALA A 50 20.32 3.76 9.78
N THR A 51 19.98 4.85 9.09
CA THR A 51 20.39 6.22 9.47
C THR A 51 19.22 7.13 9.84
N LEU A 52 17.98 6.63 9.73
CA LEU A 52 16.75 7.40 9.95
C LEU A 52 16.16 7.05 11.32
N ASP A 53 15.68 8.06 12.06
CA ASP A 53 14.73 7.82 13.15
C ASP A 53 13.37 7.49 12.54
N CYS A 54 12.97 6.21 12.63
CA CYS A 54 11.70 5.80 12.07
C CYS A 54 11.10 4.59 12.79
N GLN A 55 9.78 4.53 12.73
CA GLN A 55 8.98 3.38 13.08
C GLN A 55 8.26 2.89 11.83
N ALA A 56 8.46 1.62 11.47
CA ALA A 56 7.72 1.00 10.37
C ALA A 56 6.63 0.07 10.91
N LEU A 57 5.43 0.24 10.38
CA LEU A 57 4.27 -0.62 10.58
C LEU A 57 4.00 -1.40 9.30
N LEU A 58 3.65 -2.67 9.46
CA LEU A 58 3.20 -3.53 8.38
C LEU A 58 1.69 -3.72 8.50
N TYR A 59 0.97 -3.37 7.44
CA TYR A 59 -0.42 -3.73 7.27
C TYR A 59 -0.56 -4.95 6.39
N GLN A 60 -1.19 -6.00 6.94
CA GLN A 60 -1.48 -7.25 6.24
C GLN A 60 -3.00 -7.46 6.22
N TYR A 61 -3.51 -8.00 5.12
CA TYR A 61 -4.91 -8.35 4.95
C TYR A 61 -5.01 -9.72 4.26
N PRO A 62 -5.97 -10.58 4.65
CA PRO A 62 -6.02 -11.96 4.20
C PRO A 62 -6.85 -12.11 2.93
N ILE A 63 -6.46 -11.38 1.88
CA ILE A 63 -7.15 -11.39 0.58
C ILE A 63 -6.26 -12.12 -0.42
N TYR A 64 -6.87 -13.10 -1.07
CA TYR A 64 -6.21 -13.97 -2.03
C TYR A 64 -6.75 -13.72 -3.43
N ILE A 65 -5.84 -13.56 -4.40
CA ILE A 65 -6.24 -13.38 -5.79
C ILE A 65 -6.51 -14.77 -6.39
N ASN A 66 -7.76 -15.21 -6.32
CA ASN A 66 -8.25 -16.47 -6.89
C ASN A 66 -9.55 -16.25 -7.67
N ASP A 67 -10.21 -17.33 -8.10
CA ASP A 67 -11.46 -17.26 -8.87
C ASP A 67 -12.59 -16.52 -8.14
N GLY A 68 -12.57 -16.54 -6.80
CA GLY A 68 -13.52 -15.87 -5.92
C GLY A 68 -13.08 -14.48 -5.47
N PHE A 69 -11.97 -13.92 -5.98
CA PHE A 69 -11.53 -12.57 -5.63
C PHE A 69 -12.59 -11.53 -5.98
N ARG A 70 -12.90 -10.65 -5.01
CA ARG A 70 -13.81 -9.53 -5.17
C ARG A 70 -13.10 -8.25 -4.80
N TRP A 71 -13.25 -7.23 -5.65
CA TRP A 71 -12.74 -5.89 -5.35
C TRP A 71 -13.27 -5.34 -4.05
N GLN A 72 -14.54 -5.62 -3.73
CA GLN A 72 -15.16 -5.12 -2.52
C GLN A 72 -14.40 -5.56 -1.26
N ASP A 73 -13.96 -6.81 -1.19
CA ASP A 73 -13.21 -7.32 -0.04
C ASP A 73 -11.88 -6.54 0.15
N LEU A 74 -11.20 -6.18 -0.95
CA LEU A 74 -9.98 -5.36 -0.94
C LEU A 74 -10.26 -3.90 -0.56
N LEU A 75 -11.39 -3.36 -1.01
CA LEU A 75 -11.78 -2.00 -0.66
C LEU A 75 -12.26 -1.90 0.79
N ASP A 76 -12.85 -2.96 1.34
CA ASP A 76 -13.28 -3.00 2.74
C ASP A 76 -12.07 -3.05 3.69
N SER A 77 -10.99 -3.76 3.31
CA SER A 77 -9.75 -3.76 4.10
C SER A 77 -9.12 -2.36 4.21
N SER A 78 -9.36 -1.47 3.25
CA SER A 78 -8.88 -0.08 3.35
C SER A 78 -9.47 0.68 4.55
N PHE A 79 -10.70 0.36 4.94
CA PHE A 79 -11.33 0.97 6.09
C PHE A 79 -10.71 0.43 7.39
N GLU A 80 -10.42 -0.87 7.44
CA GLU A 80 -9.72 -1.47 8.58
C GLU A 80 -8.29 -0.92 8.75
N LEU A 81 -7.57 -0.66 7.65
CA LEU A 81 -6.28 0.06 7.69
C LEU A 81 -6.44 1.45 8.31
N LEU A 82 -7.41 2.22 7.82
CA LEU A 82 -7.64 3.59 8.26
C LEU A 82 -7.98 3.67 9.75
N GLU A 83 -8.87 2.80 10.22
CA GLU A 83 -9.26 2.68 11.62
C GLU A 83 -8.07 2.31 12.52
N GLN A 84 -7.33 1.26 12.17
CA GLN A 84 -6.17 0.81 12.95
C GLN A 84 -5.06 1.86 13.00
N LEU A 85 -4.80 2.55 11.89
CA LEU A 85 -3.79 3.61 11.83
C LEU A 85 -4.21 4.83 12.65
N HIS A 86 -5.48 5.24 12.58
CA HIS A 86 -6.00 6.32 13.41
C HIS A 86 -5.92 5.98 14.90
N SER A 87 -6.29 4.76 15.30
CA SER A 87 -6.13 4.29 16.69
C SER A 87 -4.67 4.23 17.13
N PHE A 88 -3.76 3.86 16.24
CA PHE A 88 -2.33 3.84 16.52
C PHE A 88 -1.77 5.25 16.69
N CYS A 89 -2.11 6.19 15.81
CA CYS A 89 -1.66 7.58 15.92
C CYS A 89 -2.27 8.30 17.13
N GLY A 90 -3.54 8.05 17.46
CA GLY A 90 -4.22 8.67 18.60
C GLY A 90 -3.73 8.20 19.98
N SER A 91 -3.03 7.06 20.05
CA SER A 91 -2.45 6.55 21.30
C SER A 91 -0.99 6.94 21.52
N ALA A 92 -0.32 7.49 20.50
CA ALA A 92 1.03 8.02 20.61
C ALA A 92 0.99 9.48 21.07
N ASP A 93 1.57 9.79 22.23
CA ASP A 93 1.62 11.12 22.85
C ASP A 93 1.90 12.25 21.84
N HIS A 94 0.90 13.12 21.62
CA HIS A 94 0.86 14.51 21.12
C HIS A 94 1.82 15.01 20.03
N LEU A 95 2.73 14.20 19.49
CA LEU A 95 3.69 14.55 18.46
C LEU A 95 3.15 14.10 17.11
N VAL A 96 2.75 15.08 16.32
CA VAL A 96 2.44 14.92 14.89
C VAL A 96 3.71 14.44 14.19
N ARG A 97 3.76 13.14 13.86
CA ARG A 97 4.88 12.53 13.14
C ARG A 97 4.62 12.54 11.64
N PRO A 98 5.60 12.92 10.80
CA PRO A 98 5.52 12.70 9.36
C PRO A 98 5.17 11.24 9.05
N LEU A 99 4.19 11.01 8.17
CA LEU A 99 3.71 9.70 7.78
C LEU A 99 4.01 9.44 6.29
N VAL A 100 4.69 8.34 5.99
CA VAL A 100 4.93 7.88 4.62
C VAL A 100 4.25 6.52 4.41
N PHE A 101 3.43 6.44 3.35
CA PHE A 101 2.87 5.16 2.90
C PHE A 101 3.79 4.48 1.89
N ILE A 102 3.93 3.16 2.00
CA ILE A 102 4.52 2.31 0.96
C ILE A 102 3.47 1.27 0.57
N GLY A 103 2.98 1.34 -0.66
CA GLY A 103 1.99 0.39 -1.19
C GLY A 103 2.60 -0.57 -2.19
N GLU A 104 2.50 -1.86 -1.94
CA GLU A 104 2.99 -2.90 -2.84
C GLU A 104 1.84 -3.55 -3.61
N GLY A 105 1.92 -3.59 -4.94
CA GLY A 105 0.92 -4.20 -5.81
C GLY A 105 -0.49 -3.71 -5.51
N LEU A 106 -1.39 -4.63 -5.13
CA LEU A 106 -2.77 -4.29 -4.74
C LEU A 106 -2.87 -3.55 -3.39
N GLY A 107 -1.85 -3.61 -2.54
CA GLY A 107 -1.76 -2.81 -1.32
C GLY A 107 -1.76 -1.30 -1.59
N GLY A 108 -1.26 -0.89 -2.75
CA GLY A 108 -1.39 0.49 -3.20
C GLY A 108 -2.83 0.93 -3.43
N LEU A 109 -3.74 0.01 -3.83
CA LEU A 109 -5.17 0.32 -3.97
C LEU A 109 -5.86 0.45 -2.61
N VAL A 110 -5.43 -0.33 -1.63
CA VAL A 110 -5.89 -0.21 -0.23
C VAL A 110 -5.56 1.20 0.28
N ILE A 111 -4.35 1.71 0.04
CA ILE A 111 -3.97 3.09 0.38
C ILE A 111 -4.87 4.10 -0.32
N LYS A 112 -5.00 4.00 -1.65
CA LYS A 112 -5.84 4.93 -2.44
C LYS A 112 -7.25 5.05 -1.89
N GLN A 113 -7.88 3.90 -1.62
CA GLN A 113 -9.24 3.85 -1.08
C GLN A 113 -9.29 4.38 0.37
N ALA A 114 -8.31 4.05 1.22
CA ALA A 114 -8.24 4.53 2.59
C ALA A 114 -8.17 6.07 2.63
N LEU A 115 -7.37 6.68 1.76
CA LEU A 115 -7.24 8.13 1.66
C LEU A 115 -8.52 8.80 1.14
N TRP A 116 -9.20 8.17 0.17
CA TRP A 116 -10.53 8.62 -0.24
C TRP A 116 -11.52 8.58 0.92
N LYS A 117 -11.56 7.49 1.68
CA LYS A 117 -12.43 7.35 2.86
C LYS A 117 -12.10 8.34 3.96
N ALA A 118 -10.82 8.62 4.18
CA ALA A 118 -10.38 9.66 5.10
C ALA A 118 -10.89 11.06 4.67
N ARG A 119 -10.84 11.37 3.36
CA ARG A 119 -11.41 12.62 2.82
C ARG A 119 -12.93 12.70 2.94
N GLU A 120 -13.65 11.59 2.75
CA GLU A 120 -15.10 11.56 2.97
C GLU A 120 -15.47 11.82 4.46
N GLN A 121 -14.55 11.53 5.37
CA GLN A 121 -14.71 11.65 6.82
C GLN A 121 -13.69 12.63 7.44
N LEU A 122 -13.50 13.80 6.82
CA LEU A 122 -12.51 14.80 7.26
C LEU A 122 -12.63 15.19 8.73
N TYR A 123 -13.85 15.22 9.29
CA TYR A 123 -14.08 15.52 10.70
C TYR A 123 -13.38 14.54 11.66
N ARG A 124 -13.07 13.33 11.18
CA ARG A 124 -12.45 12.26 11.94
C ARG A 124 -10.98 12.07 11.59
N TYR A 125 -10.62 12.19 10.31
CA TYR A 125 -9.29 11.82 9.81
C TYR A 125 -8.44 13.00 9.34
N ARG A 126 -8.82 14.25 9.66
CA ARG A 126 -8.04 15.45 9.30
C ARG A 126 -6.58 15.34 9.71
N ASP A 127 -6.32 15.09 10.99
CA ASP A 127 -4.96 15.08 11.53
C ASP A 127 -4.11 14.00 10.88
N LEU A 128 -4.71 12.84 10.60
CA LEU A 128 -4.05 11.75 9.89
C LEU A 128 -3.68 12.15 8.46
N LEU A 129 -4.58 12.83 7.74
CA LEU A 129 -4.30 13.32 6.38
C LEU A 129 -3.22 14.40 6.36
N GLU A 130 -3.21 15.29 7.35
CA GLU A 130 -2.22 16.36 7.51
C GLU A 130 -0.82 15.82 7.88
N GLN A 131 -0.75 14.63 8.49
CA GLN A 131 0.52 13.93 8.77
C GLN A 131 1.18 13.35 7.52
N ILE A 132 0.41 13.07 6.46
CA ILE A 132 0.93 12.37 5.28
C ILE A 132 1.95 13.27 4.58
N SER A 133 3.19 12.82 4.57
CA SER A 133 4.34 13.52 4.01
C SER A 133 4.83 12.91 2.70
N GLY A 134 4.35 11.72 2.33
CA GLY A 134 4.68 11.12 1.05
C GLY A 134 4.05 9.73 0.83
N ILE A 135 4.04 9.29 -0.43
CA ILE A 135 3.56 7.96 -0.82
C ILE A 135 4.53 7.33 -1.81
N VAL A 136 4.88 6.07 -1.60
CA VAL A 136 5.67 5.24 -2.51
C VAL A 136 4.81 4.08 -2.99
N TYR A 137 4.67 3.93 -4.29
CA TYR A 137 3.97 2.80 -4.92
C TYR A 137 4.98 1.86 -5.57
N LEU A 138 4.97 0.60 -5.14
CA LEU A 138 5.80 -0.49 -5.67
C LEU A 138 4.92 -1.41 -6.50
N VAL A 139 5.10 -1.39 -7.83
CA VAL A 139 4.37 -2.27 -8.76
C VAL A 139 2.84 -2.13 -8.64
N THR A 140 2.33 -1.03 -8.09
CA THR A 140 0.88 -0.78 -7.97
C THR A 140 0.26 -0.48 -9.33
N PRO A 141 -0.88 -1.08 -9.69
CA PRO A 141 -1.60 -0.72 -10.91
C PRO A 141 -2.15 0.72 -10.80
N HIS A 142 -1.70 1.61 -11.68
CA HIS A 142 -2.28 2.94 -11.89
C HIS A 142 -3.07 2.97 -13.20
N LEU A 143 -4.00 3.93 -13.31
CA LEU A 143 -4.81 4.09 -14.53
C LEU A 143 -3.91 4.15 -15.76
N GLY A 144 -4.33 3.43 -16.78
CA GLY A 144 -3.77 3.52 -18.12
C GLY A 144 -4.19 4.80 -18.82
N ARG A 145 -3.68 4.98 -20.04
CA ARG A 145 -4.09 6.08 -20.93
C ARG A 145 -5.56 5.97 -21.33
N ASP A 146 -6.02 4.74 -21.46
CA ASP A 146 -7.37 4.35 -21.81
C ASP A 146 -7.75 3.06 -21.06
N GLU A 147 -8.97 2.59 -21.30
CA GLU A 147 -9.50 1.38 -20.66
C GLU A 147 -8.72 0.11 -21.04
N GLU A 148 -8.23 0.01 -22.27
CA GLU A 148 -7.51 -1.17 -22.75
C GLU A 148 -6.11 -1.26 -22.12
N ASP A 149 -5.37 -0.15 -22.07
CA ASP A 149 -4.10 -0.04 -21.37
C ASP A 149 -4.27 -0.32 -19.86
N THR A 150 -5.36 0.20 -19.28
CA THR A 150 -5.73 -0.07 -17.88
C THR A 150 -5.96 -1.56 -17.64
N ALA A 151 -6.75 -2.21 -18.50
CA ALA A 151 -7.02 -3.64 -18.46
C ALA A 151 -5.75 -4.48 -18.63
N SER A 152 -4.87 -4.09 -19.54
CA SER A 152 -3.61 -4.77 -19.84
C SER A 152 -2.65 -4.74 -18.65
N LYS A 153 -2.45 -3.55 -18.05
CA LYS A 153 -1.60 -3.35 -16.86
C LYS A 153 -2.12 -4.14 -15.67
N LEU A 154 -3.41 -4.00 -15.37
CA LEU A 154 -4.03 -4.71 -14.27
C LEU A 154 -4.01 -6.23 -14.49
N GLY A 155 -4.35 -6.67 -15.69
CA GLY A 155 -4.33 -8.08 -16.06
C GLY A 155 -2.94 -8.68 -15.94
N THR A 156 -1.87 -7.93 -16.25
CA THR A 156 -0.49 -8.39 -16.09
C THR A 156 -0.14 -8.68 -14.64
N ILE A 157 -0.56 -7.82 -13.71
CA ILE A 157 -0.35 -8.03 -12.28
C ILE A 157 -1.20 -9.21 -11.79
N LEU A 158 -2.50 -9.22 -12.10
CA LEU A 158 -3.41 -10.28 -11.62
C LEU A 158 -3.06 -11.68 -12.18
N ARG A 159 -2.53 -11.76 -13.41
CA ARG A 159 -2.06 -13.01 -14.03
C ARG A 159 -0.92 -13.68 -13.26
N GLN A 160 -0.13 -12.93 -12.48
CA GLN A 160 0.92 -13.50 -11.64
C GLN A 160 0.36 -14.38 -10.52
N TYR A 161 -0.90 -14.15 -10.14
CA TYR A 161 -1.55 -14.86 -9.03
C TYR A 161 -2.61 -15.85 -9.52
N SER A 162 -3.43 -15.42 -10.48
CA SER A 162 -4.48 -16.27 -11.06
C SER A 162 -4.73 -15.94 -12.53
N LYS A 163 -4.65 -16.97 -13.37
CA LYS A 163 -4.96 -16.87 -14.80
C LYS A 163 -6.40 -16.42 -15.02
N SER A 164 -7.36 -16.90 -14.22
CA SER A 164 -8.77 -16.54 -14.34
C SER A 164 -9.01 -15.09 -13.92
N ALA A 165 -8.40 -14.62 -12.82
CA ALA A 165 -8.50 -13.24 -12.37
C ALA A 165 -7.89 -12.28 -13.41
N GLY A 166 -6.76 -12.69 -13.98
CA GLY A 166 -6.10 -11.99 -15.08
C GLY A 166 -6.93 -11.92 -16.37
N GLN A 167 -7.75 -12.92 -16.67
CA GLN A 167 -8.71 -12.89 -17.78
C GLN A 167 -9.92 -12.01 -17.45
N LYS A 168 -10.48 -12.11 -16.24
CA LYS A 168 -11.58 -11.26 -15.78
C LYS A 168 -11.22 -9.77 -15.84
N ALA A 169 -9.96 -9.43 -15.63
CA ALA A 169 -9.43 -8.07 -15.75
C ALA A 169 -9.69 -7.38 -17.11
N VAL A 170 -10.01 -8.12 -18.17
CA VAL A 170 -10.38 -7.51 -19.47
C VAL A 170 -11.86 -7.10 -19.55
N THR A 171 -12.68 -7.54 -18.58
CA THR A 171 -14.10 -7.23 -18.57
C THR A 171 -14.34 -5.87 -17.92
N LYS A 172 -15.19 -5.06 -18.55
CA LYS A 172 -15.58 -3.73 -18.05
C LYS A 172 -16.10 -3.77 -16.61
N GLU A 173 -16.93 -4.74 -16.29
CA GLU A 173 -17.53 -4.88 -14.97
C GLU A 173 -16.50 -5.12 -13.88
N PHE A 174 -15.51 -5.96 -14.16
CA PHE A 174 -14.43 -6.24 -13.22
C PHE A 174 -13.45 -5.06 -13.11
N LEU A 175 -13.27 -4.25 -14.15
CA LEU A 175 -12.38 -3.08 -14.12
C LEU A 175 -12.94 -1.89 -13.35
N LYS A 176 -14.25 -1.69 -13.38
CA LYS A 176 -14.92 -0.50 -12.82
C LYS A 176 -14.52 -0.16 -11.38
N PRO A 177 -14.51 -1.09 -10.40
CA PRO A 177 -14.14 -0.75 -9.03
C PRO A 177 -12.70 -0.24 -8.91
N TYR A 178 -11.78 -0.87 -9.63
CA TYR A 178 -10.39 -0.46 -9.69
C TYR A 178 -10.22 0.93 -10.34
N GLN A 179 -10.90 1.17 -11.47
CA GLN A 179 -10.86 2.46 -12.16
C GLN A 179 -11.39 3.58 -11.26
N LEU A 180 -12.54 3.34 -10.62
CA LEU A 180 -13.17 4.30 -9.72
C LEU A 180 -12.26 4.62 -8.52
N CYS A 181 -11.66 3.62 -7.90
CA CYS A 181 -10.70 3.81 -6.81
C CYS A 181 -9.50 4.67 -7.25
N SER A 182 -8.96 4.40 -8.44
CA SER A 182 -7.81 5.17 -8.94
C SER A 182 -8.19 6.59 -9.35
N LEU A 183 -9.36 6.81 -9.97
CA LEU A 183 -9.84 8.16 -10.32
C LEU A 183 -10.04 9.02 -9.07
N ARG A 184 -10.74 8.47 -8.07
CA ARG A 184 -10.95 9.12 -6.77
C ARG A 184 -9.65 9.51 -6.08
N PHE A 185 -8.62 8.69 -6.20
CA PHE A 185 -7.30 9.03 -5.66
C PHE A 185 -6.69 10.24 -6.38
N GLU A 186 -6.77 10.33 -7.71
CA GLU A 186 -6.28 11.50 -8.45
C GLU A 186 -7.08 12.76 -8.09
N GLU A 187 -8.40 12.63 -7.85
CA GLU A 187 -9.27 13.72 -7.37
C GLU A 187 -8.87 14.25 -5.98
N LEU A 188 -8.13 13.48 -5.18
CA LEU A 188 -7.62 13.96 -3.90
C LEU A 188 -6.71 15.18 -4.07
N SER A 189 -6.00 15.29 -5.20
CA SER A 189 -5.07 16.39 -5.49
C SER A 189 -4.10 16.65 -4.35
N LEU A 190 -3.52 15.57 -3.79
CA LEU A 190 -2.61 15.65 -2.65
C LEU A 190 -1.36 16.45 -3.00
N ASN A 191 -1.04 17.46 -2.20
CA ASN A 191 0.17 18.27 -2.37
C ASN A 191 1.36 17.63 -1.63
N ILE A 192 1.70 16.39 -1.99
CA ILE A 192 2.78 15.61 -1.38
C ILE A 192 3.59 14.89 -2.46
N PRO A 193 4.85 14.53 -2.19
CA PRO A 193 5.62 13.67 -3.08
C PRO A 193 4.97 12.28 -3.24
N ILE A 194 4.75 11.87 -4.49
CA ILE A 194 4.27 10.53 -4.85
C ILE A 194 5.28 9.87 -5.80
N CYS A 195 5.93 8.80 -5.35
CA CYS A 195 6.86 8.01 -6.15
C CYS A 195 6.18 6.75 -6.68
N ARG A 196 6.30 6.46 -7.99
CA ARG A 196 5.69 5.28 -8.65
C ARG A 196 6.77 4.43 -9.29
N LEU A 197 7.07 3.27 -8.69
CA LEU A 197 8.04 2.31 -9.19
C LEU A 197 7.30 1.19 -9.93
N THR A 198 7.19 1.32 -11.26
CA THR A 198 6.34 0.47 -12.11
C THR A 198 7.07 -0.73 -12.74
N ARG A 199 8.40 -0.82 -12.57
CA ARG A 199 9.19 -1.99 -12.97
C ARG A 199 9.73 -2.67 -11.72
N PRO A 200 9.82 -4.02 -11.69
CA PRO A 200 10.61 -4.68 -10.66
C PRO A 200 12.02 -4.10 -10.71
N LEU A 201 12.52 -3.67 -9.55
CA LEU A 201 13.92 -3.32 -9.38
C LEU A 201 14.72 -4.57 -9.78
N ARG A 202 15.35 -4.55 -10.96
CA ARG A 202 16.44 -5.48 -11.25
C ARG A 202 17.56 -5.07 -10.30
N VAL A 203 17.61 -5.69 -9.13
CA VAL A 203 18.83 -5.67 -8.31
C VAL A 203 19.86 -6.43 -9.14
N GLY A 204 20.72 -5.69 -9.83
CA GLY A 204 21.84 -6.25 -10.55
C GLY A 204 22.80 -6.86 -9.51
N LEU A 205 22.62 -8.13 -9.20
CA LEU A 205 23.74 -8.97 -8.83
C LEU A 205 24.50 -9.24 -10.13
N GLU A 206 25.33 -8.27 -10.53
CA GLU A 206 26.48 -8.60 -11.36
C GLU A 206 27.39 -9.49 -10.49
N VAL A 207 27.17 -10.80 -10.61
CA VAL A 207 28.19 -11.76 -10.21
C VAL A 207 29.26 -11.64 -11.29
N ALA A 208 30.27 -10.81 -11.02
CA ALA A 208 31.49 -10.79 -11.80
C ALA A 208 32.11 -12.19 -11.72
N GLY A 209 32.14 -12.87 -12.85
CA GLY A 209 32.90 -14.09 -13.11
C GLY A 209 33.75 -13.88 -14.35
#